data_AF-A0A1V4AN53-F1
#
_entry.id   AF-A0A1V4AN53-F1
#
_cell.length_a   1.000
_cell.length_b   1.000
_cell.length_c   1.000
_cell.angle_alpha   90.00
_cell.angle_beta   90.00
_cell.angle_gamma   90.00
#
_symmetry.space_group_name_H-M   'P 1'
#
loop_
_entity.id
_entity.type
_entity.pdbx_description
1 polymer ?
#
loop_
_entity_poly.entity_id
_entity_poly.type
_entity_poly.pdbx_seq_one_letter_code
_entity_poly.pdbx_strand_id
1 'polypeptide(L)' 'MRLKMTEFISTVEAAAILAARAGSYSAHTVKLLAGQGKIPGAQKIGRDWCIPREWAETYQPRQKHNK' A
#
# COMPACT_ATOMS: atom_id res chain seq x y z
N MET A 1 18.51 -17.56 6.53
CA MET A 1 17.61 -16.86 5.59
C MET A 1 16.25 -16.68 6.24
N ARG A 2 15.84 -15.45 6.57
CA ARG A 2 14.50 -15.20 7.11
C ARG A 2 13.56 -15.15 5.92
N LEU A 3 12.76 -16.19 5.71
CA LEU A 3 11.62 -16.14 4.80
C LEU A 3 10.72 -15.01 5.32
N LYS A 4 10.72 -13.84 4.67
CA LYS A 4 9.72 -12.82 4.98
C LYS A 4 8.40 -13.40 4.51
N MET A 5 7.58 -13.90 5.43
CA MET A 5 6.19 -14.18 5.15
C MET A 5 5.59 -12.86 4.64
N THR A 6 5.24 -12.81 3.35
CA THR A 6 4.53 -11.68 2.78
C THR A 6 3.11 -11.72 3.34
N GLU A 7 2.92 -11.02 4.44
CA GLU A 7 1.61 -10.80 5.02
C GLU A 7 0.83 -9.84 4.11
N PHE A 8 -0.39 -10.24 3.75
CA PHE A 8 -1.32 -9.41 3.01
C PHE A 8 -2.28 -8.75 4.00
N ILE A 9 -2.46 -7.44 3.83
CA ILE A 9 -3.34 -6.62 4.65
C ILE A 9 -4.43 -6.00 3.79
N SER A 10 -5.49 -5.53 4.43
CA SER A 10 -6.56 -4.81 3.76
C SER A 10 -6.09 -3.44 3.25
N THR A 11 -6.84 -2.84 2.32
CA THR A 11 -6.61 -1.45 1.89
C THR A 11 -6.75 -0.45 3.02
N VAL A 12 -7.56 -0.76 4.05
CA VAL A 12 -7.77 0.07 5.23
C VAL A 12 -6.53 0.06 6.12
N GLU A 13 -6.00 -1.13 6.43
CA GLU A 13 -4.78 -1.26 7.22
C GLU A 13 -3.56 -0.67 6.49
N ALA A 14 -3.45 -0.91 5.18
CA ALA A 14 -2.39 -0.31 4.37
C ALA A 14 -2.48 1.22 4.40
N ALA A 15 -3.68 1.78 4.31
CA ALA A 15 -3.88 3.22 4.43
C ALA A 15 -3.49 3.75 5.81
N ALA A 16 -3.77 3.01 6.90
CA ALA A 16 -3.36 3.41 8.25
C ALA A 16 -1.83 3.42 8.41
N ILE A 17 -1.12 2.42 7.88
CA ILE A 17 0.35 2.37 7.90
C ILE A 17 0.93 3.54 7.10
N LEU A 18 0.39 3.81 5.91
CA LEU A 18 0.80 4.94 5.08
C LEU A 18 0.49 6.27 5.76
N ALA A 19 -0.68 6.38 6.40
CA ALA A 19 -1.11 7.57 7.14
C ALA A 19 -0.12 7.95 8.24
N ALA A 20 0.35 6.96 8.99
CA ALA A 20 1.30 7.15 10.09
C ALA A 20 2.69 7.58 9.61
N ARG A 21 3.07 7.30 8.35
CA ARG A 21 4.45 7.46 7.88
C ARG A 21 4.64 8.52 6.80
N ALA A 22 3.70 8.62 5.89
CA ALA A 22 3.79 9.40 4.66
C ALA A 22 2.78 10.57 4.61
N GLY A 23 2.00 10.77 5.68
CA GLY A 23 0.91 11.76 5.73
C GLY A 23 -0.43 11.16 5.28
N SER A 24 -1.48 11.97 5.11
CA SER A 24 -2.83 11.46 4.90
C SER A 24 -3.01 10.56 3.67
N TYR A 25 -3.22 9.27 3.90
CA TYR A 25 -3.64 8.29 2.90
C TYR A 25 -5.01 7.72 3.25
N SER A 26 -5.87 7.58 2.23
CA SER A 26 -7.19 6.95 2.37
C SER A 26 -7.19 5.54 1.78
N ALA A 27 -8.07 4.67 2.28
CA ALA A 27 -8.28 3.33 1.71
C ALA A 27 -8.66 3.40 0.22
N HIS A 28 -9.39 4.44 -0.19
CA HIS A 28 -9.72 4.69 -1.59
C HIS A 28 -8.47 4.97 -2.44
N THR A 29 -7.54 5.78 -1.93
CA THR A 29 -6.25 6.04 -2.60
C THR A 29 -5.45 4.74 -2.78
N VAL A 30 -5.39 3.91 -1.74
CA VAL A 30 -4.68 2.61 -1.81
C VAL A 30 -5.34 1.70 -2.83
N LYS A 31 -6.68 1.63 -2.84
CA LYS A 31 -7.45 0.86 -3.83
C LYS A 31 -7.18 1.34 -5.27
N LEU A 32 -7.12 2.65 -5.48
CA LEU A 32 -6.80 3.25 -6.77
C LEU A 32 -5.37 2.87 -7.22
N LEU A 33 -4.38 2.98 -6.32
CA LEU A 33 -3.00 2.61 -6.62
C LEU A 33 -2.87 1.12 -6.96
N ALA A 34 -3.57 0.25 -6.23
CA ALA A 34 -3.63 -1.19 -6.51
C ALA A 34 -4.22 -1.46 -7.90
N GLY A 35 -5.36 -0.84 -8.22
CA GLY A 35 -6.01 -0.97 -9.52
C GLY A 35 -5.19 -0.40 -10.69
N GLN A 36 -4.32 0.57 -10.43
CA GLN A 36 -3.37 1.13 -11.41
C GLN A 36 -2.08 0.29 -11.54
N GLY A 37 -1.92 -0.79 -10.79
CA GLY A 37 -0.69 -1.60 -10.79
C GLY A 37 0.52 -0.91 -10.14
N LYS A 38 0.30 0.14 -9.33
CA LYS A 38 1.36 0.89 -8.63
C LYS A 38 1.81 0.24 -7.32
N ILE A 39 1.14 -0.85 -6.91
CA ILE A 39 1.46 -1.64 -5.73
C ILE A 39 1.98 -3.00 -6.21
N PRO A 40 3.31 -3.21 -6.25
CA PRO A 40 3.89 -4.48 -6.63
C PRO A 40 3.39 -5.59 -5.71
N GLY A 41 2.91 -6.69 -6.29
CA GLY A 41 2.40 -7.84 -5.54
C GLY A 41 1.00 -7.66 -4.96
N ALA A 42 0.30 -6.55 -5.20
CA ALA A 42 -1.11 -6.44 -4.83
C ALA A 42 -1.96 -7.49 -5.56
N GLN A 43 -2.83 -8.15 -4.81
CA GLN A 43 -3.72 -9.18 -5.34
C GLN A 43 -5.17 -8.73 -5.20
N LYS A 44 -5.95 -8.94 -6.25
CA LYS A 44 -7.40 -8.70 -6.20
C LYS A 44 -8.10 -10.01 -5.86
N ILE A 45 -8.77 -10.07 -4.72
CA ILE A 45 -9.54 -11.23 -4.28
C ILE A 45 -11.02 -10.80 -4.24
N GLY A 46 -11.79 -11.25 -5.24
CA GLY A 46 -13.18 -10.84 -5.41
C GLY A 46 -13.33 -9.34 -5.63
N ARG A 47 -13.89 -8.64 -4.64
CA ARG A 47 -14.12 -7.18 -4.68
C ARG A 47 -13.04 -6.37 -3.95
N ASP A 48 -12.17 -7.05 -3.21
CA ASP A 48 -11.20 -6.44 -2.32
C ASP A 48 -9.78 -6.57 -2.87
N TRP A 49 -8.91 -5.66 -2.40
CA TRP A 49 -7.50 -5.65 -2.73
C TRP A 49 -6.69 -6.03 -1.49
N CYS A 50 -5.88 -7.06 -1.65
CA CYS A 50 -4.90 -7.53 -0.67
C CYS A 50 -3.57 -6.84 -0.97
N ILE A 51 -3.11 -6.03 -0.03
CA ILE A 51 -1.92 -5.20 -0.16
C ILE A 51 -0.77 -5.88 0.57
N PRO A 52 0.42 -6.05 -0.03
CA PRO A 52 1.57 -6.54 0.70
C PRO A 52 1.94 -5.56 1.81
N ARG A 53 2.02 -6.06 3.05
CA ARG A 53 2.41 -5.24 4.20
C ARG A 53 3.79 -4.59 4.00
N GLU A 54 4.73 -5.34 3.44
CA GLU A 54 6.08 -4.84 3.14
C GLU A 54 6.04 -3.62 2.21
N TRP A 55 5.13 -3.58 1.24
CA TRP A 55 4.96 -2.42 0.38
C TRP A 55 4.48 -1.21 1.19
N ALA A 56 3.46 -1.36 2.03
CA ALA A 56 2.97 -0.27 2.87
C ALA A 56 4.05 0.26 3.83
N GLU A 57 4.93 -0.62 4.30
CA GLU A 57 6.06 -0.29 5.17
C GLU A 57 7.32 0.22 4.45
N THR A 58 7.42 0.10 3.13
CA THR A 58 8.60 0.58 2.37
C THR A 58 8.25 1.67 1.38
N TYR A 59 6.97 1.95 1.19
CA TYR A 59 6.48 2.96 0.28
C TYR A 59 7.03 4.34 0.65
N GLN A 60 7.67 4.97 -0.33
CA GLN A 60 8.11 6.35 -0.25
C GLN A 60 7.31 7.17 -1.27
N PRO A 61 6.47 8.12 -0.82
CA PRO A 61 5.84 9.03 -1.76
C PRO A 61 6.92 9.83 -2.47
N ARG A 62 6.78 10.00 -3.79
CA ARG A 62 7.62 10.98 -4.50
C ARG A 62 7.34 12.34 -3.88
N GLN A 63 8.34 12.94 -3.25
CA GLN A 63 8.23 14.30 -2.76
C GLN A 63 7.94 15.20 -3.97
N LYS A 64 6.85 15.97 -3.90
CA LYS A 64 6.61 17.03 -4.87
C LYS A 64 7.72 18.06 -4.66
N HIS A 65 8.69 18.10 -5.58
CA HIS A 65 9.62 19.22 -5.67
C HIS A 65 8.80 20.43 -6.10
N ASN A 66 8.38 21.25 -5.13
CA ASN A 66 7.83 22.57 -5.43
C ASN A 66 9.00 23.41 -5.96
N LYS A 67 8.89 23.81 -7.23
CA LYS A 67 9.81 24.77 -7.86
C LYS A 67 9.37 26.18 -7.54
#